data_AF-A0A2U2M8M2-F1
#
_entry.id   AF-A0A2U2M8M2-F1
#
_cell.length_a   1.000
_cell.length_b   1.000
_cell.length_c   1.000
_cell.angle_alpha   90.00
_cell.angle_beta   90.00
_cell.angle_gamma   90.00
#
_symmetry.space_group_name_H-M   'P 1'
#
loop_
_entity.id
_entity.type
_entity.pdbx_description
1 polymer ?
#
loop_
_entity_poly.entity_id
_entity_poly.type
_entity_poly.pdbx_seq_one_letter_code
_entity_poly.pdbx_strand_id
1 'polypeptide(L)'
;MYKWNTYIKLSWITIIIDIFISIYLYIFGKELKHIWNTDDNIVIKSFNVLSYPGYLSHLLLGIFSIIGTGYLLTKIIQYIIHSGLDDDDGTITIIQIIILVILLLILGYLLYNPIIIALLVCIGVAFGIISMYS
;
A
#
# COMPACT_ATOMS: atom_id res chain seq x y z
N MET A 1 15.32 -6.74 -23.96
CA MET A 1 14.62 -8.05 -23.92
C MET A 1 14.70 -8.78 -22.56
N TYR A 2 15.88 -9.15 -22.03
CA TYR A 2 15.95 -9.98 -20.80
C TYR A 2 15.36 -9.32 -19.54
N LYS A 3 15.61 -8.02 -19.33
CA LYS A 3 15.08 -7.26 -18.18
C LYS A 3 13.56 -7.06 -18.22
N TRP A 4 12.96 -6.99 -19.41
CA TRP A 4 11.52 -6.78 -19.61
C TRP A 4 10.70 -7.98 -19.13
N ASN A 5 11.12 -9.18 -19.55
CA ASN A 5 10.48 -10.42 -19.14
C ASN A 5 10.56 -10.62 -17.60
N THR A 6 11.60 -10.08 -16.96
CA THR A 6 11.71 -10.05 -15.49
C THR A 6 10.67 -9.12 -14.86
N TYR A 7 10.47 -7.90 -15.36
CA TYR A 7 9.48 -6.96 -14.79
C TYR A 7 8.03 -7.40 -15.02
N ILE A 8 7.71 -7.99 -16.17
CA ILE A 8 6.39 -8.60 -16.42
C ILE A 8 6.14 -9.77 -15.47
N LYS A 9 7.12 -10.66 -15.30
CA LYS A 9 6.95 -11.79 -14.38
C LYS A 9 6.81 -11.33 -12.93
N LEU A 10 7.59 -10.32 -12.53
CA LEU A 10 7.49 -9.70 -11.22
C LEU A 10 6.13 -9.02 -11.02
N SER A 11 5.60 -8.31 -12.02
CA SER A 11 4.30 -7.65 -11.90
C SER A 11 3.17 -8.65 -11.67
N TRP A 12 3.17 -9.79 -12.37
CA TRP A 12 2.20 -10.87 -12.12
C TRP A 12 2.29 -11.45 -10.71
N ILE A 13 3.51 -11.68 -10.21
CA ILE A 13 3.73 -12.16 -8.84
C ILE A 13 3.22 -11.13 -7.82
N THR A 14 3.54 -9.85 -8.03
CA THR A 14 3.09 -8.76 -7.16
C THR A 14 1.57 -8.62 -7.17
N ILE A 15 0.91 -8.73 -8.33
CA ILE A 15 -0.56 -8.70 -8.42
C ILE A 15 -1.17 -9.81 -7.54
N ILE A 16 -0.64 -11.03 -7.63
CA ILE A 16 -1.14 -12.16 -6.84
C ILE A 16 -0.96 -11.86 -5.34
N ILE A 17 0.24 -11.43 -4.94
CA ILE A 17 0.55 -11.10 -3.54
C ILE A 17 -0.35 -9.98 -3.03
N ASP A 18 -0.52 -8.90 -3.79
CA ASP A 18 -1.32 -7.74 -3.40
C ASP A 18 -2.81 -8.06 -3.27
N ILE A 19 -3.34 -9.01 -4.05
CA ILE A 19 -4.70 -9.52 -3.87
C ILE A 19 -4.85 -10.19 -2.49
N PHE A 20 -3.90 -11.07 -2.11
CA PHE A 20 -3.92 -11.69 -0.79
C PHE A 20 -3.75 -10.66 0.33
N ILE A 21 -2.84 -9.69 0.17
CA ILE A 21 -2.64 -8.59 1.11
C ILE A 21 -3.93 -7.76 1.24
N SER A 22 -4.61 -7.45 0.14
CA SER A 22 -5.86 -6.68 0.14
C SER A 22 -6.97 -7.41 0.90
N ILE A 23 -7.12 -8.73 0.69
CA ILE A 23 -8.09 -9.55 1.43
C ILE A 23 -7.77 -9.53 2.93
N TYR A 24 -6.50 -9.72 3.28
CA TYR A 24 -6.03 -9.69 4.67
C TYR A 24 -6.29 -8.33 5.33
N LEU A 25 -5.91 -7.23 4.68
CA LEU A 25 -6.15 -5.86 5.16
C LEU A 25 -7.64 -5.56 5.31
N TYR A 26 -8.48 -6.07 4.42
CA TYR A 26 -9.92 -5.90 4.51
C TYR A 26 -10.53 -6.60 5.73
N ILE A 27 -10.13 -7.86 5.99
CA ILE A 27 -10.60 -8.61 7.17
C ILE A 27 -10.14 -7.91 8.45
N PHE A 28 -8.87 -7.54 8.52
CA PHE A 28 -8.32 -6.85 9.69
C PHE A 28 -8.97 -5.48 9.90
N GLY A 29 -9.20 -4.72 8.82
CA GLY A 29 -9.88 -3.44 8.87
C GLY A 29 -11.30 -3.54 9.45
N LYS A 30 -12.01 -4.66 9.23
CA LYS A 30 -13.32 -4.91 9.87
C LYS A 30 -13.18 -5.10 11.38
N GLU A 31 -12.17 -5.84 11.84
CA GLU A 31 -11.92 -6.04 13.27
C GLU A 31 -11.60 -4.71 13.96
N LEU A 32 -10.73 -3.89 13.36
CA LEU A 32 -10.43 -2.55 13.88
C LEU A 32 -11.65 -1.64 13.90
N LYS A 33 -12.51 -1.70 12.87
CA LYS A 33 -13.74 -0.92 12.83
C LYS A 33 -14.72 -1.33 13.92
N HIS A 34 -14.72 -2.60 14.32
CA HIS A 34 -15.52 -3.04 15.46
C HIS A 34 -15.05 -2.36 16.75
N ILE A 35 -13.74 -2.34 17.02
CA ILE A 35 -13.13 -1.68 18.18
C ILE A 35 -13.33 -0.16 18.14
N TRP A 36 -13.29 0.44 16.95
CA TRP A 36 -13.56 1.86 16.78
C TRP A 36 -15.00 2.22 17.18
N ASN A 37 -15.94 1.28 17.11
CA ASN A 37 -17.34 1.53 17.43
C ASN A 37 -17.73 1.15 18.87
N THR A 38 -16.82 0.61 19.69
CA THR A 38 -17.17 0.14 21.05
C THR A 38 -17.23 1.24 22.10
N ASP A 39 -16.40 2.28 21.99
CA ASP A 39 -16.39 3.40 22.94
C ASP A 39 -17.09 4.63 22.37
N ASP A 40 -17.08 5.78 23.05
CA ASP A 40 -17.43 7.09 22.45
C ASP A 40 -16.26 8.07 22.45
N ASN A 41 -15.28 7.85 23.33
CA ASN A 41 -14.10 8.71 23.46
C ASN A 41 -13.06 8.38 22.38
N ILE A 42 -12.78 9.37 21.52
CA ILE A 42 -11.85 9.24 20.39
C ILE A 42 -10.41 8.89 20.80
N VAL A 43 -9.96 9.35 21.97
CA VAL A 43 -8.61 9.06 22.48
C VAL A 43 -8.49 7.58 22.85
N ILE A 44 -9.49 7.05 23.56
CA ILE A 44 -9.52 5.66 24.03
C ILE A 44 -9.60 4.69 22.85
N LYS A 45 -10.47 4.98 21.88
CA LYS A 45 -10.59 4.18 20.65
C LYS A 45 -9.30 4.15 19.85
N SER A 46 -8.64 5.30 19.69
CA SER A 46 -7.39 5.40 18.95
C SER A 46 -6.29 4.59 19.63
N PHE A 47 -6.18 4.66 20.95
CA PHE A 47 -5.24 3.84 21.72
C PHE A 47 -5.53 2.35 21.58
N ASN A 48 -6.80 1.94 21.71
CA ASN A 48 -7.21 0.54 21.58
C ASN A 48 -6.90 -0.03 20.19
N VAL A 49 -7.14 0.75 19.12
CA VAL A 49 -6.79 0.39 17.73
C VAL A 49 -5.28 0.20 17.56
N LEU A 50 -4.47 1.10 18.14
CA LEU A 50 -3.01 1.01 18.06
C LEU A 50 -2.42 -0.14 18.87
N SER A 51 -3.00 -0.41 20.03
CA SER A 51 -2.61 -1.52 20.89
C SER A 51 -3.09 -2.87 20.37
N TYR A 52 -3.90 -2.89 19.30
CA TYR A 52 -4.44 -4.15 18.79
C TYR A 52 -3.29 -5.06 18.33
N PRO A 53 -3.24 -6.32 18.81
CA PRO A 53 -2.18 -7.24 18.45
C PRO A 53 -2.00 -7.36 16.94
N GLY A 54 -0.78 -7.08 16.48
CA GLY A 54 -0.44 -7.14 15.06
C GLY A 54 -0.69 -5.87 14.26
N TYR A 55 -1.33 -4.82 14.79
CA TYR A 55 -1.64 -3.58 14.06
C TYR A 55 -0.43 -3.01 13.28
N LEU A 56 0.73 -2.92 13.93
CA LEU A 56 1.97 -2.45 13.30
C LEU A 56 2.39 -3.33 12.11
N SER A 57 2.30 -4.64 12.24
CA SER A 57 2.64 -5.58 11.17
C SER A 57 1.71 -5.42 9.96
N HIS A 58 0.41 -5.22 10.20
CA HIS A 58 -0.58 -4.98 9.14
C HIS A 58 -0.30 -3.66 8.42
N LEU A 59 0.02 -2.61 9.18
CA LEU A 59 0.39 -1.30 8.65
C LEU A 59 1.63 -1.40 7.73
N LEU A 60 2.69 -2.04 8.23
CA LEU A 60 3.94 -2.22 7.47
C LEU A 60 3.71 -3.04 6.21
N LEU A 61 2.92 -4.12 6.29
CA LEU A 61 2.59 -4.96 5.13
C LEU A 61 1.92 -4.15 4.02
N GLY A 62 0.92 -3.33 4.38
CA GLY A 62 0.25 -2.47 3.42
C GLY A 62 1.16 -1.38 2.84
N ILE A 63 1.98 -0.73 3.68
CA ILE A 63 2.95 0.28 3.21
C ILE A 63 3.96 -0.33 2.24
N PHE A 64 4.54 -1.48 2.56
CA PHE A 64 5.49 -2.16 1.68
C PHE A 64 4.86 -2.61 0.36
N SER A 65 3.61 -3.07 0.39
CA SER A 65 2.85 -3.42 -0.81
C SER A 65 2.63 -2.18 -1.69
N ILE A 66 2.17 -1.05 -1.15
CA ILE A 66 2.02 0.20 -1.92
C ILE A 66 3.35 0.65 -2.54
N ILE A 67 4.44 0.65 -1.77
CA ILE A 67 5.76 1.07 -2.27
C ILE A 67 6.24 0.13 -3.38
N GLY A 68 6.13 -1.19 -3.18
CA GLY A 68 6.54 -2.19 -4.16
C GLY A 68 5.75 -2.08 -5.47
N THR A 69 4.44 -1.94 -5.37
CA THR A 69 3.53 -1.84 -6.51
C THR A 69 3.69 -0.52 -7.24
N GLY A 70 3.85 0.59 -6.52
CA GLY A 70 4.18 1.89 -7.11
C GLY A 70 5.54 1.90 -7.82
N TYR A 71 6.55 1.24 -7.26
CA TYR A 71 7.86 1.10 -7.90
C TYR A 71 7.77 0.31 -9.22
N LEU A 72 7.08 -0.83 -9.21
CA LEU A 72 6.86 -1.64 -10.41
C LEU A 72 6.11 -0.88 -11.50
N LEU A 73 5.04 -0.17 -11.12
CA LEU A 73 4.27 0.68 -12.02
C LEU A 73 5.18 1.73 -12.70
N THR A 74 6.01 2.41 -11.91
CA THR A 74 6.95 3.41 -12.42
C THR A 74 7.95 2.79 -13.41
N LYS A 75 8.46 1.59 -13.13
CA LYS A 75 9.38 0.88 -14.03
C LYS A 75 8.74 0.44 -15.34
N ILE A 76 7.48 -0.02 -15.30
CA ILE A 76 6.73 -0.39 -16.49
C ILE A 76 6.46 0.86 -17.35
N ILE A 77 6.05 1.98 -16.75
CA ILE A 77 5.81 3.24 -17.48
C ILE A 77 7.11 3.77 -18.10
N GLN A 78 8.21 3.79 -17.33
CA GLN A 78 9.53 4.19 -17.86
C GLN A 78 9.91 3.35 -19.07
N TYR A 79 9.66 2.04 -19.02
CA TYR A 79 9.94 1.14 -20.13
C TYR A 79 9.15 1.48 -21.39
N ILE A 80 7.83 1.72 -21.26
CA ILE A 80 6.96 2.10 -22.37
C ILE A 80 7.46 3.38 -23.06
N ILE A 81 7.83 4.39 -22.27
CA ILE A 81 8.32 5.67 -22.80
C ILE A 81 9.62 5.49 -23.59
N HIS A 82 10.53 4.60 -23.13
CA HIS A 82 11.84 4.42 -23.76
C HIS A 82 11.84 3.44 -24.94
N SER A 83 10.96 2.45 -24.95
CA SER A 83 11.04 1.31 -25.88
C SER A 83 9.98 1.36 -26.97
N GLY A 84 8.95 2.18 -26.81
CA GLY A 84 7.73 2.07 -27.61
C GLY A 84 6.91 0.83 -27.23
N LEU A 85 5.65 0.80 -27.65
CA LEU A 85 4.77 -0.37 -27.52
C LEU A 85 4.74 -1.07 -28.88
N ASP A 86 5.16 -2.34 -28.94
CA ASP A 86 4.80 -3.23 -30.06
C ASP A 86 3.35 -3.70 -29.88
N ASP A 87 2.59 -3.77 -30.99
CA ASP A 87 1.11 -3.81 -30.97
C ASP A 87 0.48 -4.98 -30.17
N ASP A 88 1.08 -6.18 -30.20
CA ASP A 88 0.52 -7.35 -29.49
C ASP A 88 0.89 -7.39 -27.99
N ASP A 89 2.12 -6.99 -27.63
CA ASP A 89 2.58 -6.92 -26.23
C ASP A 89 2.04 -5.67 -25.50
N GLY A 90 1.64 -4.66 -26.26
CA GLY A 90 1.18 -3.39 -25.72
C GLY A 90 -0.16 -3.48 -24.99
N THR A 91 -1.09 -4.28 -25.52
CA THR A 91 -2.42 -4.47 -24.91
C THR A 91 -2.31 -5.14 -23.54
N ILE A 92 -1.49 -6.20 -23.42
CA ILE A 92 -1.26 -6.91 -22.15
C ILE A 92 -0.62 -5.97 -21.12
N THR A 93 0.35 -5.16 -21.57
CA THR A 93 1.04 -4.20 -20.70
C THR A 93 0.09 -3.12 -20.16
N ILE A 94 -0.79 -2.59 -21.00
CA ILE A 94 -1.80 -1.60 -20.60
C ILE A 94 -2.78 -2.20 -19.58
N ILE A 95 -3.25 -3.43 -19.80
CA ILE A 95 -4.13 -4.13 -18.85
C ILE A 95 -3.42 -4.29 -17.50
N GLN A 96 -2.14 -4.67 -17.49
CA GLN A 96 -1.37 -4.78 -16.25
C GLN A 96 -1.25 -3.47 -15.50
N ILE A 97 -0.98 -2.36 -16.20
CA ILE A 97 -0.93 -1.01 -15.59
C ILE A 97 -2.27 -0.70 -14.91
N ILE A 98 -3.38 -0.94 -15.60
CA ILE A 98 -4.72 -0.68 -15.06
C ILE A 98 -4.94 -1.51 -13.79
N ILE A 99 -4.61 -2.81 -13.80
CA ILE A 99 -4.75 -3.68 -12.63
C ILE A 99 -3.89 -3.19 -11.46
N LEU A 100 -2.62 -2.84 -11.70
CA LEU A 100 -1.72 -2.34 -10.66
C LEU A 100 -2.21 -1.01 -10.07
N VAL A 101 -2.75 -0.11 -10.89
CA VAL A 101 -3.36 1.15 -10.42
C VAL A 101 -4.58 0.87 -9.56
N ILE A 102 -5.47 -0.03 -9.99
CA ILE A 102 -6.66 -0.41 -9.20
C ILE A 102 -6.24 -1.01 -7.86
N LEU A 103 -5.26 -1.91 -7.83
CA LEU A 103 -4.75 -2.49 -6.60
C LEU A 103 -4.16 -1.44 -5.67
N LEU A 104 -3.39 -0.49 -6.21
CA LEU A 104 -2.80 0.59 -5.42
C LEU A 104 -3.88 1.49 -4.79
N LEU A 105 -4.97 1.76 -5.53
CA LEU A 105 -6.13 2.48 -5.00
C LEU A 105 -6.87 1.68 -3.90
N ILE A 106 -7.06 0.38 -4.09
CA ILE A 106 -7.69 -0.50 -3.09
C ILE A 106 -6.84 -0.55 -1.81
N LEU A 107 -5.54 -0.79 -1.94
CA LEU A 107 -4.61 -0.81 -0.81
C LEU A 107 -4.55 0.54 -0.10
N GLY A 108 -4.50 1.64 -0.86
CA GLY A 108 -4.56 3.00 -0.33
C GLY A 108 -5.84 3.26 0.45
N TYR A 109 -7.00 2.84 -0.07
CA TYR A 109 -8.28 2.95 0.63
C TYR A 109 -8.33 2.09 1.91
N LEU A 110 -7.85 0.85 1.85
CA LEU A 110 -7.84 -0.06 3.02
C LEU A 110 -6.89 0.42 4.12
N LEU A 111 -5.80 1.11 3.76
CA LEU A 111 -4.87 1.73 4.69
C LEU A 111 -5.28 3.15 5.11
N TYR A 112 -6.23 3.77 4.43
CA TYR A 112 -6.72 5.10 4.78
C TYR A 112 -7.51 5.03 6.08
N ASN A 113 -6.79 5.06 7.19
CA ASN A 113 -7.33 5.33 8.50
C ASN A 113 -6.87 6.74 8.91
N PRO A 114 -7.78 7.69 9.17
CA PRO A 114 -7.43 9.05 9.61
C PRO A 114 -6.48 9.07 10.81
N ILE A 115 -6.56 8.04 11.67
CA ILE A 115 -5.69 7.83 12.83
C ILE A 115 -4.23 7.55 12.41
N ILE A 116 -4.03 6.78 11.33
CA ILE A 116 -2.69 6.45 10.79
C ILE A 116 -2.00 7.70 10.26
N ILE A 117 -2.73 8.54 9.51
CA ILE A 117 -2.20 9.80 8.99
C ILE A 117 -1.89 10.74 10.15
N ALA A 118 -2.79 10.88 11.12
CA ALA A 118 -2.56 11.70 12.31
C ALA A 118 -1.33 11.24 13.12
N LEU A 119 -1.15 9.92 13.29
CA LEU A 119 0.01 9.36 13.98
C LEU A 119 1.32 9.48 13.19
N LEU A 120 1.31 9.24 11.89
CA LEU A 120 2.47 9.48 11.04
C LEU A 120 2.88 10.95 11.07
N VAL A 121 1.92 11.87 11.09
CA VAL A 121 2.18 13.30 11.27
C VAL A 121 2.74 13.58 12.66
N CYS A 122 2.17 13.03 13.74
CA CYS A 122 2.68 13.22 15.09
C CYS A 122 4.08 12.63 15.30
N ILE A 123 4.36 11.44 14.73
CA ILE A 123 5.68 10.79 14.77
C ILE A 123 6.68 11.58 13.92
N GLY A 124 6.29 12.05 12.73
CA GLY A 124 7.12 12.89 11.89
C GLY A 124 7.48 14.22 12.56
N VAL A 125 6.53 14.85 13.25
CA VAL A 125 6.77 16.06 14.06
C VAL A 125 7.70 15.74 15.24
N ALA A 126 7.50 14.63 15.95
CA ALA A 126 8.37 14.23 17.05
C ALA A 126 9.82 13.98 16.60
N PHE A 127 10.03 13.27 15.49
CA PHE A 127 11.36 13.06 14.92
C PHE A 127 12.00 14.35 14.40
N GLY A 128 11.22 15.25 13.78
CA GLY A 128 11.70 16.57 13.35
C GLY A 128 12.13 17.46 14.53
N ILE A 129 11.45 17.35 15.67
CA ILE A 129 11.85 18.05 16.90
C ILE A 129 13.14 17.42 17.45
N ILE A 130 13.23 16.08 17.54
CA ILE A 130 14.43 15.40 18.06
C ILE A 130 15.67 15.73 17.20
N SER A 131 15.53 15.75 15.86
CA SER A 131 16.66 16.08 14.97
C SER A 131 17.09 17.54 15.02
N MET A 132 16.22 18.46 15.47
CA MET A 132 16.61 19.85 15.72
C MET A 132 17.44 20.02 17.00
N TYR A 133 17.40 19.05 17.92
CA TYR A 133 18.10 19.09 19.21
C TYR A 133 19.22 18.04 19.35
N SER A 134 19.54 17.28 18.30
CA SER A 134 20.68 16.33 18.24
C SER A 134 21.74 16.80 17.25
#